data_AF-A0A4P6P8I2-F1
#
_entry.id   AF-A0A4P6P8I2-F1
#
_cell.length_a   1.000
_cell.length_b   1.000
_cell.length_c   1.000
_cell.angle_alpha   90.00
_cell.angle_beta   90.00
_cell.angle_gamma   90.00
#
_symmetry.space_group_name_H-M   'P 1'
#
loop_
_entity.id
_entity.type
_entity.pdbx_description
1 polymer ?
#
loop_
_entity_poly.entity_id
_entity_poly.type
_entity_poly.pdbx_seq_one_letter_code
_entity_poly.pdbx_strand_id
1 'polypeptide(L)'
;MAFVTDNKETILAIIDGWSGKLTYDLLSERLQSELGLKRPPSRHTYTKHDEIKHAFDLKKEELRSKKSAAIEEAKSLFDSSDKLSQLLENLDNDDATIAELIKRVEKLENENERLTSENNRLSTHNDMLLERFARWQHNLQKMDGVDLNKLATTIDSGLPAKNRD
;
A
#
# COMPACT_ATOMS: atom_id res chain seq x y z
N MET A 1 60.63 22.62 21.80
CA MET A 1 59.67 22.68 22.93
C MET A 1 58.88 23.98 22.90
N ALA A 2 59.48 25.15 22.61
CA ALA A 2 58.77 26.44 22.54
C ALA A 2 57.63 26.53 21.50
N PHE A 3 57.82 25.96 20.29
CA PHE A 3 56.82 26.10 19.21
C PHE A 3 55.40 25.67 19.59
N VAL A 4 55.24 24.55 20.30
CA VAL A 4 53.92 24.04 20.65
C VAL A 4 53.34 24.80 21.84
N THR A 5 54.16 25.20 22.81
CA THR A 5 53.70 26.00 23.94
C THR A 5 53.22 27.38 23.50
N ASP A 6 53.88 27.97 22.50
CA ASP A 6 53.59 29.33 22.03
C ASP A 6 52.39 29.39 21.06
N ASN A 7 52.10 28.29 20.34
CA ASN A 7 51.06 28.23 19.32
C ASN A 7 49.92 27.25 19.67
N LYS A 8 49.86 26.80 20.93
CA LYS A 8 48.93 25.78 21.40
C LYS A 8 47.47 26.14 21.12
N GLU A 9 47.08 27.35 21.49
CA GLU A 9 45.70 27.84 21.34
C GLU A 9 45.29 27.92 19.87
N THR A 10 46.20 28.39 19.00
CA THR A 10 45.98 28.44 17.55
C THR A 10 45.78 27.04 16.97
N ILE A 11 46.61 26.06 17.37
CA ILE A 11 46.48 24.68 16.90
C ILE A 11 45.12 24.08 17.32
N LEU A 12 44.69 24.32 18.56
CA LEU A 12 43.39 23.85 19.05
C LEU A 12 42.23 24.52 18.30
N ALA A 13 42.28 25.82 18.07
CA ALA A 13 41.26 26.56 17.33
C ALA A 13 41.10 26.07 15.88
N ILE A 14 42.20 25.75 15.20
CA ILE A 14 42.18 25.17 13.85
C ILE A 14 41.52 23.80 13.84
N ILE A 15 41.84 22.95 14.83
CA ILE A 15 41.25 21.62 14.95
C ILE A 15 39.74 21.75 15.21
N ASP A 16 39.33 22.61 16.14
CA ASP A 16 37.93 22.82 16.49
C ASP A 16 37.11 23.36 15.31
N GLY A 17 37.69 24.25 14.50
CA GLY A 17 37.08 24.80 13.29
C GLY A 17 37.17 23.91 12.04
N TRP A 18 37.77 22.70 12.14
CA TRP A 18 38.04 21.89 10.97
C TRP A 18 36.76 21.32 10.33
N SER A 19 36.64 21.48 9.02
CA SER A 19 35.58 20.89 8.20
C SER A 19 36.18 19.99 7.10
N GLY A 20 35.50 18.88 6.80
CA GLY A 20 35.96 17.92 5.79
C GLY A 20 36.98 16.90 6.31
N LYS A 21 37.88 16.44 5.44
CA LYS A 21 38.86 15.38 5.76
C LYS A 21 39.93 15.92 6.71
N LEU A 22 40.01 15.38 7.92
CA LEU A 22 41.02 15.72 8.92
C LEU A 22 42.16 14.68 8.92
N THR A 23 43.35 15.10 8.51
CA THR A 23 44.61 14.32 8.59
C THR A 23 45.71 15.18 9.19
N TYR A 24 46.73 14.54 9.80
CA TYR A 24 47.88 15.25 10.35
C TYR A 24 48.68 16.02 9.29
N ASP A 25 48.71 15.53 8.06
CA ASP A 25 49.39 16.21 6.95
C ASP A 25 48.66 17.50 6.57
N LEU A 26 47.33 17.45 6.43
CA LEU A 26 46.50 18.61 6.15
C LEU A 26 46.55 19.63 7.30
N LEU A 27 46.53 19.16 8.55
CA LEU A 27 46.70 20.04 9.71
C LEU A 27 48.05 20.76 9.67
N SER A 28 49.12 20.06 9.27
CA SER A 28 50.46 20.63 9.18
C SER A 28 50.58 21.64 8.04
N GLU A 29 49.94 21.39 6.90
CA GLU A 29 49.86 22.34 5.78
C GLU A 29 49.07 23.60 6.15
N ARG A 30 47.95 23.44 6.88
CA ARG A 30 47.13 24.57 7.32
C ARG A 30 47.87 25.41 8.37
N LEU A 31 48.52 24.76 9.33
CA LEU A 31 49.38 25.43 10.31
C LEU A 31 50.58 26.14 9.68
N GLN A 32 51.16 25.54 8.63
CA GLN A 32 52.25 26.17 7.89
C GLN A 32 51.80 27.49 7.25
N SER A 33 50.62 27.48 6.62
CA SER A 33 50.03 28.65 5.98
C SER A 33 49.62 29.72 6.99
N GLU A 34 49.03 29.33 8.13
CA GLU A 34 48.53 30.27 9.14
C GLU A 34 49.64 30.92 9.98
N LEU A 35 50.69 30.17 10.31
CA LEU A 35 51.81 30.64 11.15
C LEU A 35 53.02 31.11 10.33
N GLY A 36 52.95 31.07 8.99
CA GLY A 36 54.04 31.51 8.10
C GLY A 36 55.33 30.70 8.26
N LEU A 37 55.23 29.41 8.58
CA LEU A 37 56.39 28.58 8.93
C LEU A 37 57.17 28.15 7.68
N LYS A 38 58.50 28.20 7.75
CA LYS A 38 59.38 27.73 6.65
C LYS A 38 59.25 26.23 6.38
N ARG A 39 58.79 25.44 7.34
CA ARG A 39 58.55 24.00 7.21
C ARG A 39 57.30 23.59 7.99
N PRO A 40 56.51 22.62 7.48
CA PRO A 40 55.36 22.09 8.22
C PRO A 40 55.83 21.40 9.51
N PRO A 41 55.10 21.55 10.63
CA PRO A 41 55.44 20.85 11.86
C PRO A 41 55.32 19.33 11.66
N SER A 42 56.29 18.57 12.17
CA SER A 42 56.26 17.11 12.05
C SER A 42 55.09 16.52 12.83
N ARG A 43 54.48 15.44 12.31
CA ARG A 43 53.42 14.69 12.99
C ARG A 43 53.77 14.30 14.44
N HIS A 44 55.05 14.01 14.69
CA HIS A 44 55.57 13.66 16.02
C HIS A 44 55.36 14.78 17.06
N THR A 45 55.28 16.02 16.59
CA THR A 45 55.04 17.22 17.40
C THR A 45 53.66 17.18 18.05
N TYR A 46 52.64 16.74 17.31
CA TYR A 46 51.26 16.67 17.82
C TYR A 46 51.05 15.46 18.73
N THR A 47 51.66 14.31 18.40
CA THR A 47 51.50 13.08 19.18
C THR A 47 52.21 13.11 20.53
N LYS A 48 53.20 14.00 20.69
CA LYS A 48 53.92 14.18 21.96
C LYS A 48 53.13 15.04 22.97
N HIS A 49 52.14 15.79 22.51
CA HIS A 49 51.33 16.67 23.36
C HIS A 49 49.92 16.08 23.44
N ASP A 50 49.58 15.54 24.60
CA ASP A 50 48.33 14.81 24.80
C ASP A 50 47.11 15.67 24.49
N GLU A 51 47.13 16.97 24.80
CA GLU A 51 46.00 17.87 24.54
C GLU A 51 45.68 18.03 23.05
N ILE A 52 46.70 18.23 22.21
CA ILE A 52 46.51 18.38 20.76
C ILE A 52 46.05 17.06 20.15
N LYS A 53 46.63 15.95 20.63
CA LYS A 53 46.23 14.61 20.21
C LYS A 53 44.76 14.34 20.58
N HIS A 54 44.35 14.67 21.81
CA HIS A 54 42.97 14.52 22.26
C HIS A 54 42.01 15.38 21.47
N ALA A 55 42.34 16.66 21.22
CA ALA A 55 41.51 17.54 20.40
C ALA A 55 41.37 17.00 18.96
N PHE A 56 42.47 16.54 18.37
CA PHE A 56 42.47 15.95 17.03
C PHE A 56 41.60 14.69 16.94
N ASP A 57 41.77 13.77 17.89
CA ASP A 57 41.02 12.51 17.93
C ASP A 57 39.53 12.77 18.18
N LEU A 58 39.20 13.67 19.12
CA LEU A 58 37.83 14.11 19.40
C LEU A 58 37.18 14.70 18.15
N LYS A 59 37.85 15.64 17.49
CA LYS A 59 37.33 16.28 16.28
C LYS A 59 37.14 15.29 15.14
N LYS A 60 38.09 14.38 14.97
CA LYS A 60 38.01 13.34 13.94
C LYS A 60 36.82 12.42 14.16
N GLU A 61 36.52 12.11 15.41
CA GLU A 61 35.35 11.30 15.77
C GLU A 61 34.04 12.09 15.57
N GLU A 62 33.98 13.36 15.94
CA GLU A 62 32.84 14.24 15.64
C GLU A 62 32.52 14.28 14.14
N LEU A 63 33.55 14.45 13.30
CA LEU A 63 33.39 14.52 11.84
C LEU A 63 32.90 13.19 11.26
N ARG A 64 33.30 12.05 11.84
CA ARG A 64 32.81 10.72 11.47
C ARG A 64 31.36 10.50 11.91
N SER A 65 31.04 10.88 13.14
CA SER A 65 29.67 10.81 13.67
C SER A 65 28.71 11.66 12.85
N LYS A 66 29.08 12.91 12.52
CA LYS A 66 28.27 13.78 11.64
C LYS A 66 28.09 13.20 10.24
N LYS A 67 29.14 12.62 9.66
CA LYS A 67 29.06 11.96 8.35
C LYS A 67 28.11 10.75 8.39
N SER A 68 28.22 9.90 9.42
CA SER A 68 27.34 8.74 9.57
C SER A 68 25.89 9.14 9.83
N ALA A 69 25.64 10.14 10.67
CA ALA A 69 24.30 10.69 10.90
C ALA A 69 23.66 11.22 9.62
N ALA A 70 24.39 12.01 8.83
CA ALA A 70 23.89 12.53 7.56
C ALA A 70 23.61 11.43 6.52
N ILE A 71 24.40 10.35 6.51
CA ILE A 71 24.17 9.18 5.65
C ILE A 71 22.90 8.44 6.08
N GLU A 72 22.69 8.23 7.38
CA GLU A 72 21.49 7.58 7.89
C GLU A 72 20.24 8.43 7.67
N GLU A 73 20.33 9.75 7.84
CA GLU A 73 19.25 10.68 7.51
C GLU A 73 18.88 10.61 6.03
N ALA A 74 19.87 10.65 5.12
CA ALA A 74 19.65 10.52 3.69
C ALA A 74 19.03 9.17 3.30
N LYS A 75 19.46 8.06 3.92
CA LYS A 75 18.85 6.74 3.72
C LYS A 75 17.40 6.73 4.19
N SER A 76 17.12 7.26 5.38
CA SER A 76 15.76 7.28 5.94
C SER A 76 14.78 8.08 5.07
N LEU A 77 15.25 9.17 4.46
CA LEU A 77 14.46 9.97 3.50
C LEU A 77 14.19 9.19 2.21
N PHE A 78 15.19 8.47 1.71
CA PHE A 78 15.05 7.62 0.53
C PHE A 78 14.06 6.47 0.76
N ASP A 79 14.21 5.74 1.87
CA ASP A 79 13.30 4.66 2.26
C ASP A 79 11.86 5.15 2.43
N SER A 80 11.68 6.37 2.96
CA SER A 80 10.36 7.00 3.08
C SER A 80 9.74 7.31 1.71
N SER A 81 10.55 7.74 0.73
CA SER A 81 10.12 8.00 -0.66
C SER A 81 9.69 6.71 -1.38
N ASP A 82 10.45 5.63 -1.22
CA ASP A 82 10.09 4.31 -1.78
C ASP A 82 8.79 3.79 -1.17
N LYS A 83 8.60 3.95 0.14
CA LYS A 83 7.36 3.58 0.83
C LYS A 83 6.15 4.38 0.34
N LEU A 84 6.32 5.68 0.08
CA LEU A 84 5.26 6.51 -0.50
C LEU A 84 4.90 6.05 -1.92
N SER A 85 5.89 5.69 -2.73
CA SER A 85 5.66 5.20 -4.09
C SER A 85 4.85 3.90 -4.10
N GLN A 86 5.19 2.95 -3.23
CA GLN A 86 4.44 1.70 -3.06
C GLN A 86 3.01 1.95 -2.57
N LEU A 87 2.79 2.88 -1.64
CA LEU A 87 1.45 3.23 -1.17
C LEU A 87 0.60 3.87 -2.28
N LEU A 88 1.19 4.72 -3.11
CA LEU A 88 0.49 5.33 -4.25
C LEU A 88 0.09 4.29 -5.29
N GLU A 89 0.99 3.34 -5.61
CA GLU A 89 0.68 2.25 -6.55
C GLU A 89 -0.42 1.32 -6.02
N ASN A 90 -0.41 1.02 -4.72
CA ASN A 90 -1.46 0.22 -4.10
C ASN A 90 -2.82 0.95 -4.11
N LEU A 91 -2.84 2.25 -3.84
CA LEU A 91 -4.07 3.05 -3.89
C LEU A 91 -4.67 3.10 -5.30
N ASP A 92 -3.84 3.24 -6.34
CA ASP A 92 -4.30 3.27 -7.74
C ASP A 92 -4.89 1.90 -8.16
N ASN A 93 -4.29 0.81 -7.68
CA ASN A 93 -4.83 -0.55 -7.87
C ASN A 93 -6.15 -0.78 -7.12
N ASP A 94 -6.29 -0.24 -5.90
CA ASP A 94 -7.53 -0.31 -5.13
C ASP A 94 -8.66 0.46 -5.81
N ASP A 95 -8.38 1.65 -6.35
CA ASP A 95 -9.35 2.46 -7.10
C ASP A 95 -9.86 1.73 -8.36
N ALA A 96 -8.96 1.09 -9.11
CA ALA A 96 -9.33 0.27 -10.26
C ALA A 96 -10.21 -0.93 -9.85
N THR A 97 -9.90 -1.56 -8.72
CA THR A 97 -10.67 -2.70 -8.19
C THR A 97 -12.06 -2.26 -7.74
N ILE A 98 -12.17 -1.12 -7.07
CA ILE A 98 -13.45 -0.53 -6.64
C ILE A 98 -14.34 -0.25 -7.86
N ALA A 99 -13.79 0.33 -8.93
CA ALA A 99 -14.54 0.64 -10.14
C ALA A 99 -15.16 -0.63 -10.79
N GLU A 100 -14.40 -1.72 -10.88
CA GLU A 100 -14.91 -2.97 -11.45
C GLU A 100 -15.95 -3.64 -10.53
N LEU A 101 -15.78 -3.55 -9.21
CA LEU A 101 -16.78 -4.04 -8.25
C LEU A 101 -18.10 -3.26 -8.35
N ILE A 102 -18.06 -1.93 -8.48
CA ILE A 102 -19.25 -1.09 -8.68
C ILE A 102 -20.00 -1.54 -9.94
N LYS A 103 -19.29 -1.67 -11.07
CA LYS A 103 -19.86 -2.14 -12.33
C LYS A 103 -20.47 -3.54 -12.21
N ARG A 104 -19.86 -4.42 -11.42
CA ARG A 104 -20.39 -5.76 -11.17
C ARG A 104 -21.68 -5.72 -10.34
N VAL A 105 -21.75 -4.85 -9.33
CA VAL A 105 -22.95 -4.63 -8.52
C VAL A 105 -24.10 -4.11 -9.38
N GLU A 106 -23.88 -3.07 -10.19
CA GLU A 106 -24.90 -2.52 -11.10
C GLU A 106 -25.45 -3.60 -12.05
N LYS A 107 -24.58 -4.45 -12.59
CA LYS A 107 -25.01 -5.55 -13.46
C LYS A 107 -25.88 -6.58 -12.73
N LEU A 108 -25.57 -6.89 -11.47
CA LEU A 108 -26.34 -7.82 -10.65
C LEU A 108 -27.70 -7.23 -10.25
N GLU A 109 -27.73 -5.94 -9.92
CA GLU A 109 -28.97 -5.23 -9.60
C GLU A 109 -29.94 -5.22 -10.78
N ASN A 110 -29.46 -4.90 -11.98
CA ASN A 110 -30.27 -4.93 -13.21
C ASN A 110 -30.83 -6.33 -13.51
N GLU A 111 -30.04 -7.39 -13.28
CA GLU A 111 -30.50 -8.77 -13.50
C GLU A 111 -31.54 -9.19 -12.46
N ASN A 112 -31.36 -8.79 -11.20
CA ASN A 112 -32.35 -9.02 -10.14
C ASN A 112 -33.68 -8.33 -10.44
N GLU A 113 -33.65 -7.09 -10.93
CA GLU A 113 -34.86 -6.36 -11.33
C GLU A 113 -35.60 -7.08 -12.46
N ARG A 114 -34.85 -7.54 -13.48
CA ARG A 114 -35.39 -8.31 -14.60
C ARG A 114 -36.04 -9.61 -14.14
N LEU A 115 -35.35 -10.40 -13.31
CA LEU A 115 -35.86 -11.66 -12.78
C LEU A 115 -37.08 -11.46 -11.88
N THR A 116 -37.09 -10.39 -11.08
CA THR A 116 -38.22 -10.05 -10.22
C THR A 116 -39.46 -9.71 -11.05
N SER A 117 -39.27 -8.92 -12.11
CA SER A 117 -40.35 -8.59 -13.05
C SER A 117 -40.90 -9.82 -13.77
N GLU A 118 -40.02 -10.74 -14.19
CA GLU A 118 -40.43 -12.00 -14.82
C GLU A 118 -41.20 -12.90 -13.84
N ASN A 119 -40.73 -13.03 -12.61
CA ASN A 119 -41.43 -13.77 -11.56
C ASN A 119 -42.83 -13.19 -11.29
N ASN A 120 -42.95 -11.88 -11.17
CA ASN A 120 -44.24 -11.21 -10.97
C ASN A 120 -45.19 -11.49 -12.14
N ARG A 121 -44.67 -11.44 -13.37
CA ARG A 121 -45.44 -11.75 -14.57
C ARG A 121 -45.92 -13.19 -14.57
N LEU A 122 -45.03 -14.15 -14.30
CA LEU A 122 -45.35 -15.58 -14.26
C LEU A 122 -46.34 -15.90 -13.14
N SER A 123 -46.18 -15.30 -11.96
CA SER A 123 -47.12 -15.44 -10.85
C SER A 123 -48.52 -14.97 -11.26
N THR A 124 -48.62 -13.78 -11.85
CA THR A 124 -49.90 -13.24 -12.35
C THR A 124 -50.54 -14.19 -13.37
N HIS A 125 -49.75 -14.76 -14.29
CA HIS A 125 -50.26 -15.73 -15.27
C HIS A 125 -50.75 -17.02 -14.60
N ASN A 126 -50.03 -17.50 -13.59
CA ASN A 126 -50.41 -18.67 -12.83
C ASN A 126 -51.75 -18.44 -12.11
N ASP A 127 -51.90 -17.29 -11.43
CA ASP A 127 -53.14 -16.92 -10.74
C ASP A 127 -54.35 -16.89 -11.69
N MET A 128 -54.17 -16.29 -12.87
CA MET A 128 -55.22 -16.27 -13.91
C MET A 128 -55.58 -17.67 -14.42
N LEU A 129 -54.59 -18.56 -14.57
CA LEU A 129 -54.83 -19.94 -15.00
C LEU A 129 -55.53 -20.76 -13.92
N LEU A 130 -55.13 -20.59 -12.65
CA LEU A 130 -55.78 -21.23 -11.51
C LEU A 130 -57.23 -20.78 -11.39
N GLU A 131 -57.52 -19.48 -11.57
CA GLU A 131 -58.90 -18.98 -11.57
C GLU A 131 -59.73 -19.59 -12.71
N ARG A 132 -59.17 -19.64 -13.92
CA ARG A 132 -59.84 -20.28 -15.08
C ARG A 132 -60.11 -21.75 -14.83
N PHE A 133 -59.13 -22.47 -14.29
CA PHE A 133 -59.25 -23.87 -13.95
C PHE A 133 -60.36 -24.10 -12.91
N ALA A 134 -60.40 -23.30 -11.84
CA ALA A 134 -61.45 -23.38 -10.82
C ALA A 134 -62.85 -23.13 -11.42
N ARG A 135 -62.99 -22.11 -12.28
CA ARG A 135 -64.25 -21.83 -12.98
C ARG A 135 -64.68 -22.99 -13.89
N TRP A 136 -63.74 -23.58 -14.62
CA TRP A 136 -64.01 -24.74 -15.46
C TRP A 136 -64.42 -25.97 -14.65
N GLN A 137 -63.72 -26.27 -13.55
CA GLN A 137 -64.09 -27.37 -12.66
C GLN A 137 -65.51 -27.19 -12.10
N HIS A 138 -65.85 -25.99 -11.62
CA HIS A 138 -67.18 -25.68 -11.11
C HIS A 138 -68.26 -25.81 -12.20
N ASN A 139 -67.99 -25.33 -13.42
CA ASN A 139 -68.94 -25.49 -14.52
C ASN A 139 -69.12 -26.97 -14.91
N LEU A 140 -68.03 -27.75 -14.92
CA LEU A 140 -68.05 -29.17 -15.22
C LEU A 140 -68.88 -29.97 -14.19
N GLN A 141 -68.80 -29.62 -12.91
CA GLN A 141 -69.63 -30.21 -11.84
C GLN A 141 -71.14 -30.05 -12.07
N LYS A 142 -71.56 -29.01 -12.79
CA LYS A 142 -72.97 -28.72 -13.04
C LYS A 142 -73.54 -29.46 -14.25
N MET A 143 -72.71 -30.19 -14.99
CA MET A 143 -73.15 -30.96 -16.14
C MET A 143 -73.66 -32.34 -15.70
N ASP A 144 -74.81 -32.76 -16.23
CA ASP A 144 -75.37 -34.08 -15.95
C ASP A 144 -74.41 -35.20 -16.39
N GLY A 145 -74.21 -36.19 -15.52
CA GLY A 145 -73.35 -37.34 -15.78
C GLY A 145 -71.85 -37.13 -15.50
N VAL A 146 -71.45 -35.96 -14.97
CA VAL A 146 -70.07 -35.71 -14.52
C VAL A 146 -69.93 -36.01 -13.03
N ASP A 147 -68.97 -36.87 -12.67
CA ASP A 147 -68.49 -37.06 -11.29
C ASP A 147 -67.01 -36.67 -11.20
N LEU A 148 -66.73 -35.53 -10.55
CA LEU A 148 -65.36 -35.05 -10.36
C LEU A 148 -64.51 -35.94 -9.47
N ASN A 149 -65.10 -36.69 -8.52
CA ASN A 149 -64.32 -37.57 -7.66
C ASN A 149 -63.72 -38.72 -8.48
N LYS A 150 -64.49 -39.25 -9.42
CA LYS A 150 -64.00 -40.24 -10.38
C LYS A 150 -62.91 -39.65 -11.29
N LEU A 151 -63.07 -38.43 -11.79
CA LEU A 151 -62.06 -37.77 -12.61
C LEU A 151 -60.74 -37.52 -11.84
N ALA A 152 -60.83 -37.10 -10.58
CA ALA A 152 -59.66 -36.83 -9.73
C ALA A 152 -58.79 -38.08 -9.53
N THR A 153 -59.41 -39.27 -9.43
CA THR A 153 -58.66 -40.54 -9.28
C THR A 153 -57.84 -40.93 -10.50
N THR A 154 -58.15 -40.38 -11.68
CA THR A 154 -57.46 -40.70 -12.95
C THR A 154 -56.77 -39.49 -13.58
N ILE A 155 -56.62 -38.38 -12.85
CA ILE A 155 -56.16 -37.11 -13.44
C ILE A 155 -54.69 -37.15 -13.91
N ASP A 156 -53.86 -37.93 -13.22
CA ASP A 156 -52.45 -38.18 -13.59
C ASP A 156 -52.31 -39.34 -14.60
N SER A 157 -53.42 -40.02 -14.92
CA SER A 157 -53.42 -41.05 -15.95
C SER A 157 -53.37 -40.38 -17.31
N GLY A 158 -52.41 -40.77 -18.15
CA GLY A 158 -52.32 -40.27 -19.52
C GLY A 158 -53.63 -40.48 -20.29
N LEU A 159 -53.95 -39.55 -21.19
CA LEU A 159 -55.17 -39.64 -22.00
C LEU A 159 -55.22 -41.00 -22.74
N PRO A 160 -56.40 -41.63 -22.86
CA PRO A 160 -56.53 -42.90 -23.57
C PRO A 160 -56.03 -42.77 -25.02
N ALA A 161 -55.35 -43.81 -25.50
CA ALA A 161 -54.80 -43.83 -26.85
C ALA A 161 -55.91 -43.57 -27.89
N LYS A 162 -55.70 -42.58 -28.76
CA LYS A 162 -56.67 -42.24 -29.80
C LYS A 162 -56.55 -43.27 -30.92
N ASN A 163 -57.48 -44.22 -31.00
CA ASN A 163 -57.62 -45.04 -32.20
C ASN A 163 -58.00 -44.11 -33.37
N ARG A 164 -57.07 -43.92 -34.29
CA ARG A 164 -57.28 -43.22 -35.55
C ARG A 164 -57.39 -44.29 -36.62
N ASP A 165 -58.60 -44.77 -36.87
CA ASP A 165 -58.97 -45.48 -38.09
C ASP A 165 -59.40 -44.47 -39.16
#